data_AF-Q5U6B7-F1
#
_entry.id   AF-Q5U6B7-F1
#
_cell.length_a   1.000
_cell.length_b   1.000
_cell.length_c   1.000
_cell.angle_alpha   90.00
_cell.angle_beta   90.00
_cell.angle_gamma   90.00
#
_symmetry.space_group_name_H-M   'P 1'
#
loop_
_entity.id
_entity.type
_entity.pdbx_description
1 polymer ?
#
loop_
_entity_poly.entity_id
_entity_poly.type
_entity_poly.pdbx_seq_one_letter_code
_entity_poly.pdbx_strand_id
1 'polypeptide(L)'
;MKNDIYLLGEVVQKAQELYWKNYKIDIECKVTLSSVALTIFRMKYYDVNSLYPYVMHDFPMPGGEPEWHGNLGDKDLDSLFGFIEAYVECPETRKRPFLPFRDKKRGLIFPTGSFFGVYYSEELKYARDIGYTVIPLSGYLFQKKESPFKDYVSTLYNSRLKAKKEGNDALAFLYKNLLNSLYGRFGIHPKSTITLICDDNKYNIFMKKDSFIDGHKLKENNWVLWYHNNMEEGEDRWDPPQNSAVYLAAAITASARIYMYPFISREDCYYTDTDSVVLGSPLPPELISGTILGKFKLEERVEKGMFVAPKTYYLKTVDEHNVIKFKGPAKTMIHPEWFEKQYADPSLKTLVEVKSNFKVKLSTLEVTSTKNSYILRLSLDPKRVRLFETESGAWADTMPLHINDLSGLDHMGKRRIASLRNKISELQVYNSILEEKFFQKGSEVENKEDGDILNNLEIETCLTEDRTILDREEKREGTNHTLEESTKTDEKKPDT
;
A
#
# COMPACT_ATOMS: atom_id res chain seq x y z
N MET A 1 -10.99 38.70 36.87
CA MET A 1 -11.13 39.07 35.43
C MET A 1 -9.84 38.96 34.64
N LYS A 2 -8.78 39.74 34.95
CA LYS A 2 -7.53 39.69 34.15
C LYS A 2 -6.86 38.30 34.20
N ASN A 3 -6.81 37.69 35.39
CA ASN A 3 -6.26 36.34 35.58
C ASN A 3 -7.12 35.26 34.91
N ASP A 4 -8.44 35.43 34.87
CA ASP A 4 -9.36 34.46 34.22
C ASP A 4 -9.18 34.45 32.70
N ILE A 5 -8.90 35.61 32.10
CA ILE A 5 -8.61 35.75 30.67
C ILE A 5 -7.28 35.06 30.33
N TYR A 6 -6.24 35.25 31.15
CA TYR A 6 -4.95 34.57 30.94
C TYR A 6 -5.07 33.05 31.08
N LEU A 7 -5.78 32.57 32.11
CA LEU A 7 -6.03 31.15 32.33
C LEU A 7 -6.79 30.53 31.15
N LEU A 8 -7.83 31.21 30.65
CA LEU A 8 -8.58 30.75 29.48
C LEU A 8 -7.68 30.69 28.23
N GLY A 9 -6.83 31.70 28.02
CA GLY A 9 -5.87 31.71 26.92
C GLY A 9 -4.90 30.53 26.94
N GLU A 10 -4.32 30.21 28.10
CA GLU A 10 -3.42 29.06 28.26
C GLU A 10 -4.15 27.73 28.02
N VAL A 11 -5.38 27.58 28.53
CA VAL A 11 -6.19 26.36 28.30
C VAL A 11 -6.50 26.18 26.82
N VAL A 12 -6.85 27.25 26.10
CA VAL A 12 -7.14 27.20 24.67
C VAL A 12 -5.89 26.88 23.86
N GLN A 13 -4.73 27.44 24.19
CA GLN A 13 -3.45 27.10 23.54
C GLN A 13 -3.09 25.64 23.74
N LYS A 14 -3.22 25.12 24.97
CA LYS A 14 -2.95 23.71 25.28
C LYS A 14 -3.94 22.77 24.56
N ALA A 15 -5.21 23.17 24.44
CA ALA A 15 -6.18 22.46 23.64
C ALA A 15 -5.78 22.46 22.15
N GLN A 16 -5.40 23.61 21.59
CA GLN A 16 -4.93 23.74 20.21
C GLN A 16 -3.71 22.83 19.95
N GLU A 17 -2.73 22.80 20.85
CA GLU A 17 -1.59 21.88 20.76
C GLU A 17 -2.01 20.42 20.74
N LEU A 18 -2.94 20.02 21.62
CA LEU A 18 -3.47 18.65 21.67
C LEU A 18 -4.23 18.29 20.38
N TYR A 19 -5.11 19.17 19.90
CA TYR A 19 -5.86 18.96 18.66
C TYR A 19 -4.95 18.93 17.43
N TRP A 20 -3.93 19.77 17.38
CA TRP A 20 -2.93 19.75 16.31
C TRP A 20 -2.06 18.50 16.36
N LYS A 21 -1.59 18.10 17.54
CA LYS A 21 -0.77 16.90 17.74
C LYS A 21 -1.51 15.63 17.33
N ASN A 22 -2.76 15.49 17.79
CA ASN A 22 -3.53 14.26 17.62
C ASN A 22 -4.28 14.19 16.28
N TYR A 23 -4.77 15.34 15.78
CA TYR A 23 -5.69 15.37 14.63
C TYR A 23 -5.25 16.30 13.50
N LYS A 24 -4.16 17.07 13.66
CA LYS A 24 -3.69 18.09 12.71
C LYS A 24 -4.80 19.12 12.37
N ILE A 25 -5.57 19.51 13.39
CA ILE A 25 -6.65 20.48 13.28
C ILE A 25 -6.26 21.76 14.00
N ASP A 26 -6.44 22.89 13.31
CA ASP A 26 -6.44 24.21 13.92
C ASP A 26 -7.86 24.58 14.38
N ILE A 27 -8.03 24.74 15.71
CA ILE A 27 -9.31 25.09 16.33
C ILE A 27 -9.67 26.55 16.08
N GLU A 28 -8.72 27.44 15.83
CA GLU A 28 -9.00 28.86 15.51
C GLU A 28 -9.72 28.99 14.16
N CYS A 29 -9.50 28.03 13.26
CA CYS A 29 -10.21 27.91 12.00
C CYS A 29 -11.61 27.28 12.12
N LYS A 30 -12.09 26.97 13.34
CA LYS A 30 -13.38 26.31 13.60
C LYS A 30 -14.23 27.14 14.56
N VAL A 31 -15.35 27.64 14.05
CA VAL A 31 -16.23 28.58 14.78
C VAL A 31 -16.99 27.91 15.94
N THR A 32 -17.15 26.58 15.94
CA THR A 32 -17.94 25.88 16.96
C THR A 32 -17.28 24.58 17.42
N LEU A 33 -17.52 24.22 18.69
CA LEU A 33 -17.12 22.92 19.25
C LEU A 33 -17.70 21.76 18.43
N SER A 34 -18.93 21.91 17.94
CA SER A 34 -19.55 20.96 17.02
C SER A 34 -18.77 20.84 15.70
N SER A 35 -18.28 21.94 15.12
CA SER A 35 -17.43 21.90 13.92
C SER A 35 -16.12 21.17 14.17
N VAL A 36 -15.49 21.40 15.33
CA VAL A 36 -14.30 20.67 15.77
C VAL A 36 -14.61 19.18 15.93
N ALA A 37 -15.66 18.83 16.67
CA ALA A 37 -16.13 17.47 16.88
C ALA A 37 -16.47 16.75 15.55
N LEU A 38 -17.18 17.40 14.63
CA LEU A 38 -17.51 16.81 13.33
C LEU A 38 -16.27 16.63 12.44
N THR A 39 -15.25 17.47 12.61
CA THR A 39 -13.96 17.32 11.89
C THR A 39 -13.19 16.11 12.41
N ILE A 40 -13.30 15.84 13.71
CA ILE A 40 -12.58 14.79 14.44
C ILE A 40 -13.29 13.44 14.37
N PHE A 41 -14.60 13.39 14.60
CA PHE A 41 -15.35 12.16 14.82
C PHE A 41 -16.09 11.63 13.59
N ARG A 42 -16.05 12.32 12.44
CA ARG A 42 -16.63 11.80 11.19
C ARG A 42 -15.61 11.09 10.33
N MET A 43 -15.97 9.88 9.93
CA MET A 43 -15.21 9.10 8.98
C MET A 43 -15.19 9.77 7.60
N LYS A 44 -14.08 9.63 6.88
CA LYS A 44 -13.87 10.21 5.56
C LYS A 44 -13.48 9.11 4.59
N TYR A 45 -14.24 8.99 3.51
CA TYR A 45 -13.91 8.08 2.42
C TYR A 45 -13.05 8.85 1.42
N TYR A 46 -11.79 8.46 1.31
CA TYR A 46 -10.86 8.91 0.29
C TYR A 46 -10.62 7.85 -0.79
N ASP A 47 -10.41 8.30 -2.04
CA ASP A 47 -10.07 7.48 -3.20
C ASP A 47 -8.90 8.13 -3.96
N VAL A 48 -7.88 7.36 -4.33
CA VAL A 48 -6.73 7.89 -5.07
C VAL A 48 -7.12 8.16 -6.51
N ASN A 49 -6.81 9.36 -7.01
CA ASN A 49 -6.98 9.70 -8.41
C ASN A 49 -6.11 8.81 -9.29
N SER A 50 -6.71 7.75 -9.86
CA SER A 50 -6.05 6.85 -10.82
C SER A 50 -4.77 6.22 -10.26
N LEU A 51 -4.88 5.45 -9.17
CA LEU A 51 -3.75 4.81 -8.47
C LEU A 51 -2.79 4.06 -9.39
N TYR A 52 -3.27 3.12 -10.20
CA TYR A 52 -2.38 2.35 -11.08
C TYR A 52 -1.71 3.24 -12.14
N PRO A 53 -2.42 4.13 -12.84
CA PRO A 53 -1.76 5.13 -13.70
C PRO A 53 -0.74 6.00 -12.97
N TYR A 54 -1.02 6.43 -11.74
CA TYR A 54 -0.09 7.21 -10.93
C TYR A 54 1.22 6.44 -10.69
N VAL A 55 1.11 5.18 -10.26
CA VAL A 55 2.27 4.31 -10.09
C VAL A 55 3.00 4.08 -11.40
N MET A 56 2.27 3.87 -12.49
CA MET A 56 2.83 3.79 -13.84
C MET A 56 3.49 5.09 -14.30
N HIS A 57 3.19 6.24 -13.70
CA HIS A 57 3.79 7.50 -14.07
C HIS A 57 5.05 7.81 -13.23
N ASP A 58 4.98 7.62 -11.91
CA ASP A 58 6.01 8.10 -10.97
C ASP A 58 7.03 7.04 -10.56
N PHE A 59 6.71 5.75 -10.65
CA PHE A 59 7.55 4.70 -10.08
C PHE A 59 8.45 4.07 -11.14
N PRO A 60 9.71 3.75 -10.81
CA PRO A 60 10.60 3.02 -11.70
C PRO A 60 10.06 1.60 -11.97
N MET A 61 10.35 1.09 -13.15
CA MET A 61 9.84 -0.21 -13.62
C MET A 61 10.98 -1.18 -13.94
N PRO A 62 10.77 -2.49 -13.73
CA PRO A 62 11.67 -3.52 -14.24
C PRO A 62 11.70 -3.49 -15.76
N GLY A 63 12.90 -3.37 -16.34
CA GLY A 63 13.10 -3.43 -17.78
C GLY A 63 14.40 -4.15 -18.14
N GLY A 64 14.63 -4.31 -19.44
CA GLY A 64 15.76 -5.09 -19.96
C GLY A 64 15.50 -6.60 -19.86
N GLU A 65 16.54 -7.37 -20.15
CA GLU A 65 16.52 -8.83 -20.04
C GLU A 65 16.68 -9.22 -18.56
N PRO A 66 15.86 -10.17 -18.04
CA PRO A 66 15.98 -10.62 -16.67
C PRO A 66 17.18 -11.54 -16.47
N GLU A 67 17.88 -11.39 -15.35
CA GLU A 67 19.00 -12.25 -14.96
C GLU A 67 18.61 -13.12 -13.76
N TRP A 68 18.79 -14.44 -13.87
CA TRP A 68 18.52 -15.36 -12.77
C TRP A 68 19.69 -15.41 -11.78
N HIS A 69 19.37 -15.32 -10.49
CA HIS A 69 20.31 -15.50 -9.40
C HIS A 69 19.81 -16.57 -8.43
N GLY A 70 20.55 -17.68 -8.33
CA GLY A 70 20.21 -18.81 -7.45
C GLY A 70 20.67 -18.66 -5.99
N ASN A 71 21.40 -17.60 -5.66
CA ASN A 71 21.80 -17.30 -4.28
C ASN A 71 21.90 -15.78 -4.07
N LEU A 72 20.98 -15.26 -3.27
CA LEU A 72 20.89 -13.84 -2.90
C LEU A 72 21.07 -13.60 -1.40
N GLY A 73 21.32 -14.65 -0.59
CA GLY A 73 21.35 -14.53 0.88
C GLY A 73 22.42 -13.60 1.43
N ASP A 74 23.53 -13.44 0.71
CA ASP A 74 24.64 -12.55 1.07
C ASP A 74 24.57 -11.18 0.38
N LYS A 75 23.52 -10.92 -0.43
CA LYS A 75 23.34 -9.65 -1.11
C LYS A 75 22.56 -8.69 -0.23
N ASP A 76 23.01 -7.43 -0.20
CA ASP A 76 22.23 -6.35 0.38
C ASP A 76 20.92 -6.21 -0.39
N LEU A 77 19.80 -6.24 0.34
CA LEU A 77 18.46 -6.13 -0.21
C LEU A 77 18.30 -4.83 -1.00
N ASP A 78 18.91 -3.72 -0.57
CA ASP A 78 18.80 -2.42 -1.25
C ASP A 78 19.43 -2.43 -2.65
N SER A 79 20.41 -3.29 -2.89
CA SER A 79 21.04 -3.50 -4.20
C SER A 79 20.17 -4.31 -5.18
N LEU A 80 19.13 -4.99 -4.69
CA LEU A 80 18.29 -5.87 -5.51
C LEU A 80 17.17 -5.08 -6.18
N PHE A 81 16.93 -5.37 -7.47
CA PHE A 81 15.79 -4.83 -8.20
C PHE A 81 15.17 -5.92 -9.09
N GLY A 82 14.00 -6.43 -8.74
CA GLY A 82 13.39 -7.55 -9.47
C GLY A 82 12.40 -8.35 -8.66
N PHE A 83 12.26 -9.64 -8.96
CA PHE A 83 11.31 -10.55 -8.31
C PHE A 83 12.06 -11.63 -7.54
N ILE A 84 11.91 -11.59 -6.22
CA ILE A 84 12.75 -12.31 -5.28
C ILE A 84 11.88 -13.28 -4.50
N GLU A 85 12.26 -14.55 -4.53
CA GLU A 85 11.83 -15.54 -3.56
C GLU A 85 12.51 -15.23 -2.23
N ALA A 86 11.71 -15.00 -1.19
CA ALA A 86 12.22 -14.64 0.13
C ALA A 86 11.48 -15.41 1.22
N TYR A 87 12.22 -15.72 2.28
CA TYR A 87 11.61 -15.94 3.59
C TYR A 87 11.20 -14.61 4.17
N VAL A 88 9.99 -14.54 4.70
CA VAL A 88 9.49 -13.35 5.39
C VAL A 88 8.85 -13.72 6.72
N GLU A 89 9.07 -12.87 7.72
CA GLU A 89 8.46 -12.97 9.03
C GLU A 89 7.81 -11.65 9.41
N CYS A 90 6.49 -11.70 9.59
CA CYS A 90 5.66 -10.57 9.99
C CYS A 90 5.39 -10.63 11.50
N PRO A 91 5.73 -9.58 12.27
CA PRO A 91 5.45 -9.56 13.71
C PRO A 91 3.97 -9.78 14.04
N GLU A 92 3.67 -10.60 15.05
CA GLU A 92 2.29 -10.91 15.46
C GLU A 92 1.51 -9.69 15.94
N THR A 93 2.20 -8.69 16.50
CA THR A 93 1.61 -7.43 16.97
C THR A 93 1.02 -6.58 15.83
N ARG A 94 1.32 -6.91 14.57
CA ARG A 94 0.87 -6.16 13.40
C ARG A 94 -0.60 -6.41 13.09
N LYS A 95 -1.47 -5.44 13.38
CA LYS A 95 -2.91 -5.50 13.03
C LYS A 95 -3.18 -5.55 11.52
N ARG A 96 -2.28 -4.96 10.72
CA ARG A 96 -2.46 -4.77 9.27
C ARG A 96 -1.20 -5.19 8.52
N PRO A 97 -1.02 -6.51 8.29
CA PRO A 97 0.14 -7.00 7.54
C PRO A 97 0.16 -6.44 6.11
N PHE A 98 1.37 -6.19 5.62
CA PHE A 98 1.66 -5.61 4.32
C PHE A 98 1.81 -6.65 3.21
N LEU A 99 2.58 -7.71 3.45
CA LEU A 99 2.88 -8.68 2.38
C LEU A 99 1.71 -9.64 2.14
N PRO A 100 1.26 -9.80 0.89
CA PRO A 100 0.21 -10.74 0.55
C PRO A 100 0.71 -12.19 0.54
N PHE A 101 -0.17 -13.12 0.91
CA PHE A 101 0.04 -14.56 0.83
C PHE A 101 -1.15 -15.23 0.15
N ARG A 102 -0.91 -16.18 -0.75
CA ARG A 102 -1.97 -16.90 -1.46
C ARG A 102 -2.29 -18.21 -0.76
N ASP A 103 -3.30 -18.17 0.12
CA ASP A 103 -3.83 -19.36 0.77
C ASP A 103 -4.68 -20.19 -0.21
N LYS A 104 -4.49 -21.52 -0.18
CA LYS A 104 -5.19 -22.45 -1.08
C LYS A 104 -6.71 -22.44 -0.88
N LYS A 105 -7.19 -22.17 0.34
CA LYS A 105 -8.62 -22.18 0.69
C LYS A 105 -9.26 -20.78 0.59
N ARG A 106 -8.56 -19.76 1.08
CA ARG A 106 -9.07 -18.38 1.25
C ARG A 106 -8.66 -17.43 0.14
N GLY A 107 -7.80 -17.87 -0.78
CA GLY A 107 -7.18 -17.03 -1.80
C GLY A 107 -6.20 -16.04 -1.18
N LEU A 108 -6.18 -14.80 -1.68
CA LEU A 108 -5.24 -13.78 -1.21
C LEU A 108 -5.58 -13.31 0.22
N ILE A 109 -4.65 -13.49 1.16
CA ILE A 109 -4.71 -13.02 2.56
C ILE A 109 -3.47 -12.16 2.89
N PHE A 110 -3.50 -11.46 4.03
CA PHE A 110 -2.39 -10.67 4.55
C PHE A 110 -2.12 -11.12 5.99
N PRO A 111 -1.27 -12.15 6.19
CA PRO A 111 -1.10 -12.80 7.48
C PRO A 111 0.08 -12.25 8.30
N THR A 112 0.10 -12.58 9.59
CA THR A 112 1.29 -12.51 10.44
C THR A 112 2.01 -13.86 10.47
N GLY A 113 3.20 -13.91 11.07
CA GLY A 113 3.99 -15.14 11.19
C GLY A 113 4.98 -15.32 10.03
N SER A 114 5.41 -16.57 9.80
CA SER A 114 6.51 -16.92 8.90
C SER A 114 6.03 -17.63 7.63
N PHE A 115 6.45 -17.16 6.46
CA PHE A 115 6.10 -17.79 5.18
C PHE A 115 7.08 -17.45 4.05
N PHE A 116 6.90 -18.13 2.91
CA PHE A 116 7.64 -17.89 1.67
C PHE A 116 6.75 -17.27 0.62
N GLY A 117 7.37 -16.46 -0.24
CA GLY A 117 6.73 -16.00 -1.46
C GLY A 117 7.72 -15.34 -2.39
N VAL A 118 7.27 -15.16 -3.63
CA VAL A 118 7.97 -14.36 -4.62
C VAL A 118 7.37 -12.96 -4.60
N TYR A 119 8.21 -11.97 -4.30
CA TYR A 119 7.79 -10.58 -4.14
C TYR A 119 8.63 -9.67 -5.02
N TYR A 120 8.05 -8.54 -5.41
CA TYR A 120 8.83 -7.47 -5.99
C TYR A 120 9.80 -6.93 -4.93
N SER A 121 11.06 -6.72 -5.30
CA SER A 121 12.13 -6.32 -4.36
C SER A 121 11.79 -5.05 -3.59
N GLU A 122 11.10 -4.09 -4.20
CA GLU A 122 10.70 -2.86 -3.51
C GLU A 122 9.64 -3.13 -2.41
N GLU A 123 8.79 -4.16 -2.55
CA GLU A 123 7.90 -4.58 -1.45
C GLU A 123 8.68 -5.21 -0.30
N LEU A 124 9.73 -5.97 -0.61
CA LEU A 124 10.59 -6.58 0.40
C LEU A 124 11.36 -5.51 1.18
N LYS A 125 11.91 -4.50 0.49
CA LYS A 125 12.56 -3.34 1.12
C LYS A 125 11.58 -2.61 2.04
N TYR A 126 10.40 -2.28 1.52
CA TYR A 126 9.38 -1.61 2.31
C TYR A 126 8.95 -2.44 3.51
N ALA A 127 8.76 -3.77 3.34
CA ALA A 127 8.43 -4.69 4.42
C ALA A 127 9.50 -4.69 5.52
N ARG A 128 10.78 -4.78 5.15
CA ARG A 128 11.92 -4.67 6.09
C ARG A 128 11.86 -3.34 6.87
N ASP A 129 11.66 -2.23 6.17
CA ASP A 129 11.66 -0.89 6.77
C ASP A 129 10.52 -0.71 7.78
N ILE A 130 9.39 -1.39 7.55
CA ILE A 130 8.29 -1.45 8.50
C ILE A 130 8.44 -2.59 9.51
N GLY A 131 9.59 -3.25 9.65
CA GLY A 131 9.86 -4.21 10.73
C GLY A 131 9.56 -5.68 10.43
N TYR A 132 9.47 -6.08 9.15
CA TYR A 132 9.52 -7.51 8.80
C TYR A 132 10.96 -8.01 8.84
N THR A 133 11.15 -9.28 9.22
CA THR A 133 12.39 -9.98 8.88
C THR A 133 12.27 -10.45 7.43
N VAL A 134 13.23 -10.10 6.58
CA VAL A 134 13.26 -10.49 5.17
C VAL A 134 14.61 -11.12 4.86
N ILE A 135 14.58 -12.33 4.31
CA ILE A 135 15.78 -13.04 3.88
C ILE A 135 15.61 -13.42 2.40
N PRO A 136 16.29 -12.73 1.47
CA PRO A 136 16.25 -13.07 0.05
C PRO A 136 16.97 -14.40 -0.22
N LEU A 137 16.42 -15.23 -1.10
CA LEU A 137 16.96 -16.56 -1.40
C LEU A 137 17.47 -16.63 -2.84
N SER A 138 16.58 -16.40 -3.80
CA SER A 138 16.81 -16.49 -5.23
C SER A 138 15.83 -15.60 -5.96
N GLY A 139 16.08 -15.28 -7.23
CA GLY A 139 15.15 -14.46 -7.98
C GLY A 139 15.68 -14.00 -9.33
N TYR A 140 14.80 -13.31 -10.06
CA TYR A 140 15.14 -12.63 -11.29
C TYR A 140 15.39 -11.16 -11.00
N LEU A 141 16.58 -10.67 -11.37
CA LEU A 141 16.93 -9.26 -11.32
C LEU A 141 16.71 -8.60 -12.68
N PHE A 142 16.35 -7.32 -12.64
CA PHE A 142 16.03 -6.50 -13.80
C PHE A 142 16.80 -5.19 -13.72
N GLN A 143 16.98 -4.54 -14.87
CA GLN A 143 17.47 -3.17 -14.89
C GLN A 143 16.37 -2.25 -14.34
N LYS A 144 16.74 -1.38 -13.40
CA LYS A 144 15.87 -0.32 -12.89
C LYS A 144 15.79 0.80 -13.93
N LYS A 145 14.63 0.96 -14.57
CA LYS A 145 14.41 2.00 -15.58
C LYS A 145 13.37 3.02 -15.12
N GLU A 146 13.46 4.24 -15.65
CA GLU A 146 12.34 5.18 -15.58
C GLU A 146 11.11 4.55 -16.22
N SER A 147 9.92 4.90 -15.73
CA SER A 147 8.70 4.31 -16.25
C SER A 147 8.50 4.63 -17.74
N PRO A 148 8.32 3.61 -18.60
CA PRO A 148 8.01 3.82 -20.01
C PRO A 148 6.59 4.35 -20.25
N PHE A 149 5.77 4.47 -19.21
CA PHE A 149 4.35 4.86 -19.32
C PHE A 149 4.09 6.33 -19.01
N LYS A 150 5.12 7.12 -18.67
CA LYS A 150 4.98 8.50 -18.21
C LYS A 150 4.20 9.37 -19.20
N ASP A 151 4.60 9.35 -20.47
CA ASP A 151 3.94 10.14 -21.52
C ASP A 151 2.53 9.63 -21.84
N TYR A 152 2.35 8.31 -21.86
CA TYR A 152 1.06 7.66 -22.05
C TYR A 152 0.06 8.10 -20.97
N VAL A 153 0.46 8.01 -19.70
CA VAL A 153 -0.40 8.38 -18.57
C VAL A 153 -0.68 9.88 -18.58
N SER A 154 0.35 10.72 -18.73
CA SER A 154 0.20 12.18 -18.76
C SER A 154 -0.79 12.63 -19.83
N THR A 155 -0.63 12.11 -21.05
CA THR A 155 -1.47 12.47 -22.20
C THR A 155 -2.92 12.08 -21.97
N LEU A 156 -3.19 10.83 -21.59
CA LEU A 156 -4.55 10.35 -21.41
C LEU A 156 -5.23 10.93 -20.16
N TYR A 157 -4.48 11.17 -19.08
CA TYR A 157 -5.03 11.78 -17.88
C TYR A 157 -5.42 13.24 -18.12
N ASN A 158 -4.56 14.02 -18.79
CA ASN A 158 -4.89 15.40 -19.18
C ASN A 158 -6.09 15.45 -20.14
N SER A 159 -6.14 14.54 -21.11
CA SER A 159 -7.28 14.43 -22.04
C SER A 159 -8.58 14.08 -21.31
N ARG A 160 -8.51 13.20 -20.30
CA ARG A 160 -9.63 12.88 -19.42
C ARG A 160 -10.11 14.10 -18.62
N LEU A 161 -9.20 14.90 -18.07
CA LEU A 161 -9.55 16.12 -17.34
C LEU A 161 -10.22 17.15 -18.26
N LYS A 162 -9.71 17.32 -19.49
CA LYS A 162 -10.31 18.19 -20.49
C LYS A 162 -11.72 17.74 -20.86
N ALA A 163 -11.90 16.46 -21.19
CA ALA A 163 -13.22 15.90 -21.52
C ALA A 163 -14.25 16.09 -20.39
N LYS A 164 -13.83 15.92 -19.13
CA LYS A 164 -14.69 16.21 -17.97
C LYS A 164 -15.09 17.69 -17.89
N LYS A 165 -14.15 18.62 -18.12
CA LYS A 165 -14.44 20.06 -18.11
C LYS A 165 -15.42 20.45 -19.22
N GLU A 166 -15.38 19.75 -20.35
CA GLU A 166 -16.27 19.96 -21.50
C GLU A 166 -17.62 19.21 -21.36
N GLY A 167 -17.84 18.45 -20.27
CA GLY A 167 -19.06 17.66 -20.07
C GLY A 167 -19.17 16.43 -20.97
N ASN A 168 -18.06 15.98 -21.60
CA ASN A 168 -18.04 14.81 -22.47
C ASN A 168 -17.77 13.53 -21.68
N ASP A 169 -18.81 13.02 -21.03
CA ASP A 169 -18.72 11.84 -20.15
C ASP A 169 -18.29 10.56 -20.89
N ALA A 170 -18.73 10.39 -22.14
CA ALA A 170 -18.35 9.24 -22.97
C ALA A 170 -16.84 9.20 -23.23
N LEU A 171 -16.26 10.34 -23.60
CA LEU A 171 -14.83 10.45 -23.86
C LEU A 171 -14.01 10.36 -22.56
N ALA A 172 -14.48 10.98 -21.48
CA ALA A 172 -13.86 10.84 -20.16
C ALA A 172 -13.85 9.38 -19.66
N PHE A 173 -14.92 8.63 -19.94
CA PHE A 173 -15.02 7.20 -19.66
C PHE A 173 -14.04 6.39 -20.51
N LEU A 174 -13.93 6.67 -21.82
CA LEU A 174 -12.95 6.02 -22.70
C LEU A 174 -11.52 6.20 -22.17
N TYR A 175 -11.10 7.43 -21.88
CA TYR A 175 -9.76 7.69 -21.36
C TYR A 175 -9.51 7.02 -20.01
N LYS A 176 -10.50 7.00 -19.11
CA LYS A 176 -10.42 6.28 -17.83
C LYS A 176 -10.16 4.78 -18.07
N ASN A 177 -10.88 4.17 -19.01
CA ASN A 177 -10.72 2.74 -19.29
C ASN A 177 -9.35 2.44 -19.92
N LEU A 178 -8.87 3.25 -20.86
CA LEU A 178 -7.55 3.06 -21.46
C LEU A 178 -6.46 3.06 -20.38
N LEU A 179 -6.46 4.08 -19.51
CA LEU A 179 -5.55 4.21 -18.37
C LEU A 179 -5.57 2.98 -17.45
N ASN A 180 -6.76 2.52 -17.08
CA ASN A 180 -6.91 1.42 -16.12
C ASN A 180 -6.73 0.02 -16.75
N SER A 181 -6.94 -0.13 -18.06
CA SER A 181 -6.91 -1.45 -18.70
C SER A 181 -5.52 -1.88 -19.16
N LEU A 182 -4.59 -0.92 -19.34
CA LEU A 182 -3.26 -1.21 -19.87
C LEU A 182 -2.49 -2.20 -18.98
N TYR A 183 -2.40 -1.94 -17.66
CA TYR A 183 -1.69 -2.85 -16.76
C TYR A 183 -2.34 -4.25 -16.71
N GLY A 184 -3.67 -4.32 -16.88
CA GLY A 184 -4.42 -5.57 -16.95
C GLY A 184 -4.04 -6.41 -18.17
N ARG A 185 -3.63 -5.78 -19.28
CA ARG A 185 -3.10 -6.50 -20.45
C ARG A 185 -1.76 -7.16 -20.15
N PHE A 186 -0.89 -6.49 -19.41
CA PHE A 186 0.38 -7.08 -18.96
C PHE A 186 0.18 -8.29 -18.02
N GLY A 187 -0.94 -8.33 -17.29
CA GLY A 187 -1.27 -9.41 -16.35
C GLY A 187 -2.11 -10.54 -16.95
N ILE A 188 -2.22 -10.66 -18.28
CA ILE A 188 -2.98 -11.75 -18.91
C ILE A 188 -2.31 -13.08 -18.55
N HIS A 189 -3.09 -13.99 -17.98
CA HIS A 189 -2.64 -15.31 -17.60
C HIS A 189 -2.22 -16.10 -18.85
N PRO A 190 -1.00 -16.68 -18.89
CA PRO A 190 -0.53 -17.40 -20.07
C PRO A 190 -1.41 -18.59 -20.45
N LYS A 191 -1.89 -19.34 -19.43
CA LYS A 191 -2.91 -20.37 -19.64
C LYS A 191 -4.29 -19.71 -19.73
N SER A 192 -4.96 -19.84 -20.86
CA SER A 192 -6.26 -19.22 -21.07
C SER A 192 -7.17 -20.14 -21.88
N THR A 193 -8.48 -19.94 -21.74
CA THR A 193 -9.47 -20.59 -22.59
C THR A 193 -9.57 -19.83 -23.90
N ILE A 194 -9.30 -20.52 -25.00
CA ILE A 194 -9.45 -20.00 -26.36
C ILE A 194 -10.81 -20.45 -26.90
N THR A 195 -11.56 -19.49 -27.43
CA THR A 195 -12.76 -19.77 -28.23
C THR A 195 -12.36 -19.74 -29.70
N LEU A 196 -12.58 -20.84 -30.42
CA LEU A 196 -12.26 -20.95 -31.84
C LEU A 196 -13.52 -21.30 -32.64
N ILE A 197 -13.74 -20.60 -33.75
CA ILE A 197 -14.69 -21.02 -34.77
C ILE A 197 -13.91 -21.77 -35.86
N CYS A 198 -14.30 -23.00 -36.17
CA CYS A 198 -13.57 -23.85 -37.11
C CYS A 198 -14.44 -24.82 -37.91
N ASP A 199 -13.85 -25.44 -38.93
CA ASP A 199 -14.44 -26.50 -39.74
C ASP A 199 -14.45 -27.87 -39.04
N ASP A 200 -15.10 -28.86 -39.68
CA ASP A 200 -15.20 -30.23 -39.18
C ASP A 200 -13.80 -30.88 -38.97
N ASN A 201 -12.84 -30.60 -39.84
CA ASN A 201 -11.50 -31.17 -39.76
C ASN A 201 -10.75 -30.68 -38.53
N LYS A 202 -10.73 -29.36 -38.30
CA LYS A 202 -10.12 -28.75 -37.11
C LYS A 202 -10.83 -29.19 -35.84
N TYR A 203 -12.16 -29.26 -35.83
CA TYR A 203 -12.90 -29.75 -34.68
C TYR A 203 -12.45 -31.17 -34.29
N ASN A 204 -12.37 -32.08 -35.27
CA ASN A 204 -11.93 -33.46 -35.06
C ASN A 204 -10.48 -33.59 -34.55
N ILE A 205 -9.62 -32.60 -34.85
CA ILE A 205 -8.26 -32.53 -34.30
C ILE A 205 -8.29 -32.06 -32.85
N PHE A 206 -9.00 -30.97 -32.56
CA PHE A 206 -9.02 -30.37 -31.22
C PHE A 206 -9.75 -31.23 -30.20
N MET A 207 -10.85 -31.91 -30.57
CA MET A 207 -11.60 -32.79 -29.66
C MET A 207 -10.77 -33.96 -29.10
N LYS A 208 -9.65 -34.30 -29.74
CA LYS A 208 -8.74 -35.36 -29.31
C LYS A 208 -7.62 -34.87 -28.39
N LYS A 209 -7.49 -33.54 -28.20
CA LYS A 209 -6.47 -32.96 -27.33
C LYS A 209 -6.98 -32.93 -25.89
N ASP A 210 -6.09 -33.20 -24.93
CA ASP A 210 -6.39 -33.09 -23.49
C ASP A 210 -6.81 -31.68 -23.07
N SER A 211 -6.42 -30.66 -23.84
CA SER A 211 -6.82 -29.27 -23.64
C SER A 211 -8.28 -28.97 -23.96
N PHE A 212 -8.99 -29.87 -24.67
CA PHE A 212 -10.35 -29.63 -25.14
C PHE A 212 -11.33 -29.52 -23.96
N ILE A 213 -12.21 -28.53 -24.01
CA ILE A 213 -13.21 -28.28 -22.98
C ILE A 213 -14.58 -28.73 -23.50
N ASP A 214 -15.03 -28.13 -24.60
CA ASP A 214 -16.33 -28.40 -25.19
C ASP A 214 -16.38 -27.88 -26.63
N GLY A 215 -17.40 -28.28 -27.40
CA GLY A 215 -17.68 -27.69 -28.69
C GLY A 215 -19.08 -27.98 -29.20
N HIS A 216 -19.61 -27.04 -29.97
CA HIS A 216 -20.97 -27.06 -30.47
C HIS A 216 -21.00 -26.75 -31.95
N LYS A 217 -21.78 -27.54 -32.68
CA LYS A 217 -22.00 -27.31 -34.10
C LYS A 217 -22.91 -26.10 -34.26
N LEU A 218 -22.43 -25.09 -34.98
CA LEU A 218 -23.22 -23.89 -35.31
C LEU A 218 -24.06 -24.14 -36.56
N LYS A 219 -23.44 -24.71 -37.60
CA LYS A 219 -24.07 -25.13 -38.85
C LYS A 219 -23.18 -26.14 -39.57
N GLU A 220 -23.56 -26.55 -40.79
CA GLU A 220 -22.72 -27.42 -41.61
C GLU A 220 -21.30 -26.86 -41.77
N ASN A 221 -20.31 -27.72 -41.51
CA ASN A 221 -18.88 -27.40 -41.52
C ASN A 221 -18.47 -26.18 -40.67
N ASN A 222 -19.20 -25.85 -39.60
CA ASN A 222 -18.85 -24.77 -38.68
C ASN A 222 -19.17 -25.15 -37.23
N TRP A 223 -18.14 -25.13 -36.41
CA TRP A 223 -18.16 -25.38 -34.98
C TRP A 223 -17.66 -24.17 -34.22
N VAL A 224 -18.19 -23.96 -33.02
CA VAL A 224 -17.50 -23.20 -31.97
C VAL A 224 -16.96 -24.20 -30.97
N LEU A 225 -15.69 -24.09 -30.61
CA LEU A 225 -15.07 -24.92 -29.59
C LEU A 225 -14.25 -24.10 -28.61
N TRP A 226 -14.05 -24.69 -27.43
CA TRP A 226 -13.24 -24.14 -26.36
C TRP A 226 -12.13 -25.12 -25.99
N TYR A 227 -10.92 -24.61 -25.84
CA TYR A 227 -9.79 -25.40 -25.33
C TYR A 227 -8.86 -24.52 -24.50
N HIS A 228 -8.07 -25.12 -23.62
CA HIS A 228 -7.04 -24.43 -22.86
C HIS A 228 -5.71 -24.38 -23.63
N ASN A 229 -5.17 -23.18 -23.86
CA ASN A 229 -3.79 -23.05 -24.39
C ASN A 229 -2.76 -23.14 -23.25
N ASN A 230 -1.51 -23.49 -23.58
CA ASN A 230 -0.35 -23.55 -22.67
C ASN A 230 -0.52 -24.52 -21.50
N MET A 231 -1.16 -25.67 -21.76
CA MET A 231 -1.38 -26.71 -20.74
C MET A 231 -0.19 -27.66 -20.59
N GLU A 232 0.63 -27.83 -21.64
CA GLU A 232 1.74 -28.79 -21.68
C GLU A 232 3.03 -28.20 -21.10
N GLU A 233 3.85 -29.06 -20.48
CA GLU A 233 5.17 -28.71 -19.94
C GLU A 233 6.25 -28.93 -21.02
N GLY A 234 7.09 -27.92 -21.29
CA GLY A 234 8.20 -27.97 -22.24
C GLY A 234 8.39 -26.65 -23.00
N GLU A 235 9.65 -26.21 -23.17
CA GLU A 235 10.00 -24.92 -23.82
C GLU A 235 9.47 -24.83 -25.26
N ASP A 236 9.48 -25.94 -26.01
CA ASP A 236 9.04 -26.00 -27.41
C ASP A 236 7.53 -25.83 -27.62
N ARG A 237 6.73 -25.85 -26.54
CA ARG A 237 5.25 -25.80 -26.59
C ARG A 237 4.65 -24.66 -25.77
N TRP A 238 5.51 -23.76 -25.28
CA TRP A 238 5.11 -22.56 -24.56
C TRP A 238 4.78 -21.42 -25.54
N ASP A 239 3.49 -21.10 -25.68
CA ASP A 239 2.95 -20.04 -26.54
C ASP A 239 2.25 -18.94 -25.70
N PRO A 240 3.00 -18.20 -24.87
CA PRO A 240 2.42 -17.18 -24.01
C PRO A 240 1.83 -16.04 -24.86
N PRO A 241 0.80 -15.32 -24.35
CA PRO A 241 0.25 -14.18 -25.06
C PRO A 241 1.34 -13.14 -25.39
N GLN A 242 1.48 -12.81 -26.68
CA GLN A 242 2.49 -11.85 -27.17
C GLN A 242 2.38 -10.46 -26.50
N ASN A 243 1.20 -10.10 -26.00
CA ASN A 243 0.93 -8.81 -25.38
C ASN A 243 0.88 -8.88 -23.84
N SER A 244 1.58 -9.84 -23.23
CA SER A 244 1.67 -10.00 -21.77
C SER A 244 3.07 -9.69 -21.26
N ALA A 245 3.15 -9.08 -20.08
CA ALA A 245 4.39 -8.75 -19.39
C ALA A 245 4.14 -8.81 -17.89
N VAL A 246 3.93 -10.03 -17.39
CA VAL A 246 3.41 -10.29 -16.03
C VAL A 246 4.24 -9.60 -14.95
N TYR A 247 5.55 -9.47 -15.16
CA TYR A 247 6.47 -8.76 -14.27
C TYR A 247 6.13 -7.25 -14.15
N LEU A 248 5.68 -6.59 -15.22
CA LEU A 248 5.21 -5.19 -15.15
C LEU A 248 3.91 -5.07 -14.35
N ALA A 249 2.94 -5.96 -14.61
CA ALA A 249 1.69 -5.98 -13.84
C ALA A 249 1.95 -6.22 -12.35
N ALA A 250 2.87 -7.14 -12.03
CA ALA A 250 3.26 -7.43 -10.65
C ALA A 250 3.92 -6.20 -10.00
N ALA A 251 4.90 -5.56 -10.65
CA ALA A 251 5.55 -4.34 -10.16
C ALA A 251 4.57 -3.17 -9.95
N ILE A 252 3.63 -2.95 -10.89
CA ILE A 252 2.61 -1.90 -10.78
C ILE A 252 1.71 -2.15 -9.56
N THR A 253 1.22 -3.38 -9.37
CA THR A 253 0.35 -3.68 -8.22
C THR A 253 1.09 -3.66 -6.88
N ALA A 254 2.37 -4.03 -6.89
CA ALA A 254 3.28 -3.96 -5.76
C ALA A 254 3.52 -2.52 -5.31
N SER A 255 3.94 -1.66 -6.23
CA SER A 255 4.14 -0.23 -5.98
C SER A 255 2.86 0.48 -5.55
N ALA A 256 1.69 0.08 -6.07
CA ALA A 256 0.39 0.57 -5.59
C ALA A 256 0.11 0.18 -4.13
N ARG A 257 0.48 -1.04 -3.70
CA ARG A 257 0.37 -1.45 -2.29
C ARG A 257 1.33 -0.65 -1.40
N ILE A 258 2.57 -0.45 -1.83
CA ILE A 258 3.56 0.37 -1.11
C ILE A 258 3.01 1.78 -0.90
N TYR A 259 2.49 2.40 -1.96
CA TYR A 259 1.90 3.75 -1.88
C TYR A 259 0.71 3.83 -0.91
N MET A 260 -0.15 2.81 -0.90
CA MET A 260 -1.36 2.80 -0.06
C MET A 260 -1.09 2.44 1.39
N TYR A 261 -0.02 1.68 1.69
CA TYR A 261 0.18 1.13 3.03
C TYR A 261 0.32 2.17 4.16
N PRO A 262 0.99 3.32 4.00
CA PRO A 262 1.02 4.36 5.04
C PRO A 262 -0.37 4.82 5.49
N PHE A 263 -1.36 4.78 4.59
CA PHE A 263 -2.75 5.15 4.90
C PHE A 263 -3.53 3.97 5.47
N ILE A 264 -3.29 2.77 4.95
CA ILE A 264 -3.93 1.54 5.43
C ILE A 264 -3.50 1.23 6.86
N SER A 265 -2.21 1.39 7.17
CA SER A 265 -1.57 1.02 8.44
C SER A 265 -2.00 1.88 9.63
N ARG A 266 -2.66 3.02 9.39
CA ARG A 266 -3.17 3.89 10.46
C ARG A 266 -4.16 3.15 11.35
N GLU A 267 -4.09 3.43 12.66
CA GLU A 267 -5.05 2.87 13.62
C GLU A 267 -6.49 3.26 13.30
N ASP A 268 -6.71 4.47 12.77
CA ASP A 268 -8.02 5.01 12.42
C ASP A 268 -8.52 4.63 11.01
N CYS A 269 -7.89 3.66 10.33
CA CYS A 269 -8.33 3.20 9.02
C CYS A 269 -9.39 2.09 9.12
N TYR A 270 -10.67 2.37 8.94
CA TYR A 270 -11.72 1.36 9.10
C TYR A 270 -11.86 0.39 7.93
N TYR A 271 -11.52 0.83 6.71
CA TYR A 271 -11.67 0.02 5.51
C TYR A 271 -10.74 0.45 4.39
N THR A 272 -10.38 -0.49 3.52
CA THR A 272 -9.69 -0.23 2.25
C THR A 272 -10.15 -1.21 1.16
N ASP A 273 -10.25 -0.74 -0.07
CA ASP A 273 -10.38 -1.57 -1.27
C ASP A 273 -9.55 -0.96 -2.39
N THR A 274 -8.41 -1.58 -2.68
CA THR A 274 -7.47 -1.21 -3.75
C THR A 274 -6.87 0.20 -3.63
N ASP A 275 -7.61 1.23 -4.01
CA ASP A 275 -7.22 2.64 -4.12
C ASP A 275 -7.97 3.55 -3.15
N SER A 276 -8.78 2.98 -2.28
CA SER A 276 -9.59 3.72 -1.31
C SER A 276 -9.24 3.42 0.14
N VAL A 277 -9.45 4.40 1.00
CA VAL A 277 -9.40 4.26 2.47
C VAL A 277 -10.57 4.99 3.12
N VAL A 278 -11.15 4.39 4.15
CA VAL A 278 -12.07 5.06 5.07
C VAL A 278 -11.33 5.33 6.37
N LEU A 279 -11.14 6.60 6.72
CA LEU A 279 -10.34 7.03 7.87
C LEU A 279 -11.18 7.80 8.88
N GLY A 280 -10.85 7.70 10.17
CA GLY A 280 -11.45 8.54 11.20
C GLY A 280 -10.97 10.00 11.12
N SER A 281 -9.67 10.20 11.09
CA SER A 281 -9.06 11.53 11.01
C SER A 281 -8.81 11.93 9.54
N PRO A 282 -8.80 13.24 9.22
CA PRO A 282 -8.50 13.68 7.87
C PRO A 282 -7.07 13.34 7.43
N LEU A 283 -6.89 13.21 6.12
CA LEU A 283 -5.56 13.26 5.52
C LEU A 283 -5.02 14.69 5.54
N PRO A 284 -3.69 14.89 5.56
CA PRO A 284 -3.08 16.19 5.38
C PRO A 284 -3.57 16.88 4.08
N PRO A 285 -3.90 18.18 4.11
CA PRO A 285 -4.46 18.90 2.95
C PRO A 285 -3.60 18.79 1.68
N GLU A 286 -2.28 18.73 1.82
CA GLU A 286 -1.32 18.59 0.71
C GLU A 286 -1.47 17.28 -0.06
N LEU A 287 -2.03 16.23 0.55
CA LEU A 287 -2.30 14.94 -0.09
C LEU A 287 -3.69 14.88 -0.74
N ILE A 288 -4.52 15.91 -0.56
CA ILE A 288 -5.91 15.93 -1.01
C ILE A 288 -6.04 16.79 -2.27
N SER A 289 -6.61 16.23 -3.33
CA SER A 289 -7.03 16.96 -4.52
C SER A 289 -8.02 16.11 -5.32
N GLY A 290 -9.06 16.72 -5.88
CA GLY A 290 -10.02 16.03 -6.76
C GLY A 290 -9.53 15.81 -8.19
N THR A 291 -8.36 16.36 -8.56
CA THR A 291 -7.90 16.42 -9.96
C THR A 291 -6.42 16.11 -10.17
N ILE A 292 -5.59 16.17 -9.13
CA ILE A 292 -4.16 15.86 -9.25
C ILE A 292 -3.97 14.34 -9.20
N LEU A 293 -3.27 13.78 -10.20
CA LEU A 293 -2.92 12.36 -10.30
C LEU A 293 -2.21 11.89 -9.01
N GLY A 294 -2.59 10.73 -8.48
CA GLY A 294 -2.00 10.16 -7.27
C GLY A 294 -2.49 10.76 -5.95
N LYS A 295 -3.02 11.99 -5.94
CA LYS A 295 -3.61 12.56 -4.72
C LYS A 295 -4.98 11.94 -4.41
N PHE A 296 -5.39 12.05 -3.15
CA PHE A 296 -6.67 11.56 -2.67
C PHE A 296 -7.80 12.55 -2.98
N LYS A 297 -8.85 12.05 -3.60
CA LYS A 297 -10.15 12.72 -3.68
C LYS A 297 -10.97 12.33 -2.45
N LEU A 298 -11.59 13.31 -1.80
CA LEU A 298 -12.65 13.03 -0.81
C LEU A 298 -13.92 12.64 -1.57
N GLU A 299 -14.34 11.39 -1.45
CA GLU A 299 -15.55 10.87 -2.08
C GLU A 299 -16.78 11.11 -1.19
N GLU A 300 -16.69 10.77 0.09
CA GLU A 300 -17.83 10.82 1.02
C GLU A 300 -17.41 11.26 2.42
N ARG A 301 -18.33 11.97 3.09
CA ARG A 301 -18.28 12.19 4.54
C ARG A 301 -19.26 11.22 5.19
N VAL A 302 -18.74 10.35 6.05
CA VAL A 302 -19.48 9.20 6.58
C VAL A 302 -19.89 9.46 8.03
N GLU A 303 -21.19 9.37 8.29
CA GLU A 303 -21.78 9.43 9.63
C GLU A 303 -21.71 8.06 10.32
N LYS A 304 -22.12 7.00 9.61
CA LYS A 304 -22.10 5.62 10.09
C LYS A 304 -21.58 4.70 9.00
N GLY A 305 -20.67 3.78 9.36
CA GLY A 305 -20.08 2.81 8.43
C GLY A 305 -20.12 1.41 9.02
N MET A 306 -20.53 0.42 8.22
CA MET A 306 -20.56 -1.00 8.60
C MET A 306 -19.80 -1.82 7.56
N PHE A 307 -18.66 -2.39 7.96
CA PHE A 307 -17.74 -3.12 7.09
C PHE A 307 -17.68 -4.61 7.45
N VAL A 308 -18.67 -5.39 6.99
CA VAL A 308 -18.85 -6.78 7.46
C VAL A 308 -18.04 -7.82 6.69
N ALA A 309 -17.59 -7.51 5.46
CA ALA A 309 -16.70 -8.36 4.67
C ALA A 309 -16.03 -7.57 3.52
N PRO A 310 -14.96 -8.10 2.87
CA PRO A 310 -14.37 -7.47 1.70
C PRO A 310 -15.40 -7.22 0.59
N LYS A 311 -15.50 -5.97 0.13
CA LYS A 311 -16.47 -5.50 -0.88
C LYS A 311 -17.94 -5.62 -0.45
N THR A 312 -18.18 -5.70 0.86
CA THR A 312 -19.52 -5.76 1.45
C THR A 312 -19.59 -4.80 2.64
N TYR A 313 -20.12 -3.61 2.38
CA TYR A 313 -20.24 -2.55 3.38
C TYR A 313 -21.42 -1.61 3.12
N TYR A 314 -21.83 -0.92 4.19
CA TYR A 314 -22.86 0.11 4.19
C TYR A 314 -22.30 1.41 4.78
N LEU A 315 -22.54 2.54 4.12
CA LEU A 315 -22.25 3.87 4.64
C LEU A 315 -23.53 4.71 4.65
N LYS A 316 -23.81 5.34 5.79
CA LYS A 316 -24.71 6.48 5.90
C LYS A 316 -23.87 7.75 5.81
N THR A 317 -24.13 8.59 4.83
CA THR A 317 -23.37 9.82 4.61
C THR A 317 -23.96 10.98 5.40
N VAL A 318 -23.17 12.05 5.53
CA VAL A 318 -23.62 13.31 6.14
C VAL A 318 -24.72 13.98 5.31
N ASP A 319 -24.72 13.77 3.99
CA ASP A 319 -25.69 14.34 3.06
C ASP A 319 -26.98 13.48 2.97
N GLU A 320 -27.20 12.62 3.98
CA GLU A 320 -28.37 11.76 4.17
C GLU A 320 -28.63 10.72 3.07
N HIS A 321 -27.64 10.41 2.22
CA HIS A 321 -27.71 9.29 1.28
C HIS A 321 -27.00 8.03 1.79
N ASN A 322 -27.38 6.89 1.22
CA ASN A 322 -26.85 5.58 1.58
C ASN A 322 -25.93 5.04 0.47
N VAL A 323 -24.74 4.58 0.84
CA VAL A 323 -23.82 3.86 -0.06
C VAL A 323 -23.81 2.39 0.34
N ILE A 324 -24.34 1.53 -0.53
CA ILE A 324 -24.35 0.07 -0.34
C ILE A 324 -23.42 -0.59 -1.34
N LYS A 325 -22.42 -1.31 -0.84
CA LYS A 325 -21.61 -2.25 -1.63
C LYS A 325 -21.86 -3.67 -1.13
N PHE A 326 -22.09 -4.56 -2.08
CA PHE A 326 -22.24 -5.98 -1.82
C PHE A 326 -21.68 -6.77 -3.00
N LYS A 327 -20.81 -7.75 -2.72
CA LYS A 327 -20.24 -8.63 -3.73
C LYS A 327 -21.16 -9.84 -3.94
N GLY A 328 -21.89 -9.86 -5.05
CA GLY A 328 -22.67 -11.02 -5.46
C GLY A 328 -23.91 -10.65 -6.29
N PRO A 329 -24.62 -11.67 -6.80
CA PRO A 329 -25.78 -11.48 -7.68
C PRO A 329 -26.99 -10.89 -6.96
N ALA A 330 -27.07 -11.00 -5.64
CA ALA A 330 -28.19 -10.55 -4.82
C ALA A 330 -28.06 -9.12 -4.29
N LYS A 331 -27.20 -8.28 -4.89
CA LYS A 331 -26.94 -6.90 -4.45
C LYS A 331 -28.23 -6.06 -4.30
N THR A 332 -29.22 -6.26 -5.17
CA THR A 332 -30.49 -5.52 -5.14
C THR A 332 -31.38 -5.87 -3.96
N MET A 333 -31.12 -6.99 -3.27
CA MET A 333 -31.87 -7.46 -2.11
C MET A 333 -31.23 -7.03 -0.78
N ILE A 334 -30.12 -6.29 -0.83
CA ILE A 334 -29.35 -5.89 0.34
C ILE A 334 -29.74 -4.47 0.72
N HIS A 335 -30.23 -4.32 1.95
CA HIS A 335 -30.66 -3.06 2.54
C HIS A 335 -29.88 -2.81 3.85
N PRO A 336 -29.89 -1.59 4.41
CA PRO A 336 -29.16 -1.26 5.63
C PRO A 336 -29.45 -2.23 6.80
N GLU A 337 -30.70 -2.67 6.95
CA GLU A 337 -31.12 -3.59 8.01
C GLU A 337 -30.41 -4.95 7.91
N TRP A 338 -30.01 -5.38 6.70
CA TRP A 338 -29.24 -6.60 6.54
C TRP A 338 -27.86 -6.50 7.21
N PHE A 339 -27.19 -5.35 7.10
CA PHE A 339 -25.89 -5.14 7.74
C PHE A 339 -26.02 -5.10 9.26
N GLU A 340 -27.06 -4.45 9.77
CA GLU A 340 -27.35 -4.39 11.21
C GLU A 340 -27.62 -5.77 11.79
N LYS A 341 -28.47 -6.56 11.12
CA LYS A 341 -28.74 -7.95 11.51
C LYS A 341 -27.50 -8.83 11.43
N GLN A 342 -26.69 -8.66 10.38
CA GLN A 342 -25.49 -9.46 10.19
C GLN A 342 -24.37 -9.09 11.17
N TYR A 343 -24.31 -7.85 11.61
CA TYR A 343 -23.40 -7.40 12.68
C TYR A 343 -23.82 -7.95 14.04
N ALA A 344 -25.13 -7.92 14.34
CA ALA A 344 -25.68 -8.50 15.56
C ALA A 344 -25.52 -10.02 15.63
N ASP A 345 -25.73 -10.71 14.51
CA ASP A 345 -25.52 -12.15 14.37
C ASP A 345 -24.77 -12.49 13.05
N PRO A 346 -23.44 -12.65 13.11
CA PRO A 346 -22.62 -13.06 11.97
C PRO A 346 -22.96 -14.43 11.37
N SER A 347 -23.72 -15.27 12.09
CA SER A 347 -24.13 -16.61 11.64
C SER A 347 -25.42 -16.60 10.82
N LEU A 348 -26.15 -15.48 10.83
CA LEU A 348 -27.45 -15.33 10.18
C LEU A 348 -27.38 -15.68 8.69
N LYS A 349 -28.40 -16.40 8.23
CA LYS A 349 -28.60 -16.79 6.83
C LYS A 349 -29.96 -16.30 6.38
N THR A 350 -30.01 -15.59 5.25
CA THR A 350 -31.28 -15.15 4.66
C THR A 350 -31.39 -15.71 3.26
N LEU A 351 -32.47 -16.46 2.99
CA LEU A 351 -32.77 -16.93 1.64
C LEU A 351 -33.48 -15.81 0.88
N VAL A 352 -32.96 -15.46 -0.29
CA VAL A 352 -33.58 -14.47 -1.19
C VAL A 352 -33.68 -15.03 -2.60
N GLU A 353 -34.72 -14.64 -3.32
CA GLU A 353 -34.85 -14.94 -4.74
C GLU A 353 -34.42 -13.75 -5.57
N VAL A 354 -33.59 -14.01 -6.59
CA VAL A 354 -33.15 -12.98 -7.53
C VAL A 354 -33.51 -13.42 -8.93
N LYS A 355 -34.21 -12.54 -9.65
CA LYS A 355 -34.53 -12.74 -11.06
C LYS A 355 -33.39 -12.21 -11.93
N SER A 356 -32.75 -13.11 -12.68
CA SER A 356 -31.80 -12.74 -13.73
C SER A 356 -32.54 -12.66 -15.06
N ASN A 357 -32.77 -11.45 -15.56
CA ASN A 357 -33.59 -11.21 -16.76
C ASN A 357 -32.89 -11.61 -18.07
N PHE A 358 -31.55 -11.63 -18.09
CA PHE A 358 -30.76 -11.89 -19.29
C PHE A 358 -29.72 -12.96 -19.02
N LYS A 359 -30.11 -14.25 -19.19
CA LYS A 359 -29.17 -15.36 -19.19
C LYS A 359 -29.05 -15.92 -20.60
N VAL A 360 -27.88 -15.70 -21.21
CA VAL A 360 -27.56 -16.23 -22.55
C VAL A 360 -27.02 -17.64 -22.39
N LYS A 361 -27.65 -18.61 -23.05
CA LYS A 361 -27.14 -19.98 -23.16
C LYS A 361 -26.53 -20.14 -24.54
N LEU A 362 -25.22 -19.89 -24.66
CA LEU A 362 -24.50 -19.90 -25.93
C LEU A 362 -24.65 -21.23 -26.70
N SER A 363 -24.80 -22.35 -25.99
CA SER A 363 -24.96 -23.68 -26.62
C SER A 363 -26.28 -23.83 -27.38
N THR A 364 -27.35 -23.17 -26.93
CA THR A 364 -28.68 -23.20 -27.58
C THR A 364 -29.01 -21.87 -28.27
N LEU A 365 -28.15 -20.85 -28.12
CA LEU A 365 -28.38 -19.46 -28.53
C LEU A 365 -29.67 -18.85 -27.95
N GLU A 366 -30.15 -19.38 -26.81
CA GLU A 366 -31.35 -18.91 -26.14
C GLU A 366 -31.05 -17.82 -25.12
N VAL A 367 -31.97 -16.86 -25.00
CA VAL A 367 -31.98 -15.87 -23.92
C VAL A 367 -33.14 -16.17 -23.00
N THR A 368 -32.85 -16.48 -21.74
CA THR A 368 -33.87 -16.88 -20.77
C THR A 368 -33.85 -15.98 -19.53
N SER A 369 -35.02 -15.82 -18.91
CA SER A 369 -35.14 -15.27 -17.56
C SER A 369 -35.15 -16.42 -16.56
N THR A 370 -34.27 -16.36 -15.55
CA THR A 370 -34.18 -17.39 -14.50
C THR A 370 -34.38 -16.77 -13.12
N LYS A 371 -35.11 -17.47 -12.24
CA LYS A 371 -35.15 -17.17 -10.81
C LYS A 371 -34.17 -18.10 -10.11
N ASN A 372 -33.21 -17.54 -9.40
CA ASN A 372 -32.25 -18.30 -8.61
C ASN A 372 -32.39 -17.90 -7.15
N SER A 373 -32.41 -18.88 -6.26
CA SER A 373 -32.40 -18.65 -4.82
C SER A 373 -30.95 -18.55 -4.33
N TYR A 374 -30.66 -17.52 -3.55
CA TYR A 374 -29.34 -17.25 -2.97
C TYR A 374 -29.45 -17.19 -1.45
N ILE A 375 -28.45 -17.77 -0.77
CA ILE A 375 -28.31 -17.63 0.67
C ILE A 375 -27.36 -16.45 0.93
N LEU A 376 -27.91 -15.38 1.49
CA LEU A 376 -27.15 -14.25 2.01
C LEU A 376 -26.57 -14.63 3.37
N ARG A 377 -25.25 -14.57 3.49
CA ARG A 377 -24.50 -14.83 4.72
C ARG A 377 -23.10 -14.24 4.62
N LEU A 378 -22.41 -14.08 5.75
CA LEU A 378 -20.97 -13.84 5.74
C LEU A 378 -20.17 -15.07 5.29
N SER A 379 -18.92 -14.85 4.87
CA SER A 379 -17.99 -15.92 4.50
C SER A 379 -17.76 -16.88 5.66
N LEU A 380 -17.78 -18.19 5.35
CA LEU A 380 -17.43 -19.28 6.29
C LEU A 380 -15.93 -19.32 6.57
N ASP A 381 -15.11 -19.01 5.56
CA ASP A 381 -13.66 -18.91 5.66
C ASP A 381 -13.25 -17.43 5.52
N PRO A 382 -13.32 -16.64 6.61
CA PRO A 382 -12.93 -15.25 6.54
C PRO A 382 -11.40 -15.13 6.36
N LYS A 383 -10.98 -14.04 5.71
CA LYS A 383 -9.56 -13.71 5.50
C LYS A 383 -8.86 -13.16 6.75
N ARG A 384 -9.63 -12.93 7.81
CA ARG A 384 -9.23 -12.39 9.12
C ARG A 384 -10.04 -13.11 10.21
N VAL A 385 -9.48 -13.25 11.40
CA VAL A 385 -10.19 -13.83 12.56
C VAL A 385 -11.07 -12.74 13.19
N ARG A 386 -12.33 -13.04 13.48
CA ARG A 386 -13.24 -12.12 14.19
C ARG A 386 -12.99 -12.18 15.69
N LEU A 387 -13.00 -11.02 16.34
CA LEU A 387 -12.82 -10.85 17.78
C LEU A 387 -14.14 -10.42 18.40
N PHE A 388 -14.54 -11.12 19.45
CA PHE A 388 -15.78 -10.87 20.15
C PHE A 388 -15.46 -10.37 21.55
N GLU A 389 -16.24 -9.41 22.04
CA GLU A 389 -16.15 -8.99 23.44
C GLU A 389 -16.53 -10.16 24.35
N THR A 390 -15.75 -10.37 25.41
CA THR A 390 -15.95 -11.47 26.36
C THR A 390 -17.27 -11.40 27.12
N GLU A 391 -17.75 -10.19 27.42
CA GLU A 391 -18.94 -9.99 28.26
C GLU A 391 -20.23 -9.99 27.44
N SER A 392 -20.26 -9.26 26.32
CA SER A 392 -21.46 -9.09 25.50
C SER A 392 -21.61 -10.17 24.42
N GLY A 393 -20.52 -10.86 24.08
CA GLY A 393 -20.45 -11.73 22.90
C GLY A 393 -20.57 -10.96 21.57
N ALA A 394 -20.58 -9.63 21.60
CA ALA A 394 -20.73 -8.80 20.41
C ALA A 394 -19.43 -8.81 19.59
N TRP A 395 -19.57 -8.71 18.27
CA TRP A 395 -18.42 -8.60 17.37
C TRP A 395 -17.75 -7.23 17.57
N ALA A 396 -16.52 -7.22 18.10
CA ALA A 396 -15.75 -6.01 18.35
C ALA A 396 -14.81 -5.65 17.20
N ASP A 397 -14.01 -6.61 16.71
CA ASP A 397 -12.94 -6.30 15.75
C ASP A 397 -12.48 -7.54 14.95
N THR A 398 -11.39 -7.43 14.19
CA THR A 398 -10.73 -8.53 13.50
C THR A 398 -9.21 -8.47 13.59
N MET A 399 -8.57 -9.62 13.76
CA MET A 399 -7.11 -9.77 13.67
C MET A 399 -6.70 -10.52 12.39
N PRO A 400 -5.49 -10.28 11.85
CA PRO A 400 -4.99 -11.07 10.74
C PRO A 400 -4.87 -12.55 11.12
N LEU A 401 -4.88 -13.42 10.11
CA LEU A 401 -4.53 -14.82 10.32
C LEU A 401 -3.03 -14.92 10.62
N HIS A 402 -2.65 -15.76 11.58
CA HIS A 402 -1.26 -16.12 11.82
C HIS A 402 -0.94 -17.41 11.06
N ILE A 403 0.15 -17.42 10.29
CA ILE A 403 0.61 -18.60 9.54
C ILE A 403 2.09 -18.89 9.81
N ASN A 404 2.42 -20.18 9.84
CA ASN A 404 3.81 -20.66 9.84
C ASN A 404 3.93 -21.70 8.71
N ASP A 405 4.09 -21.23 7.48
CA ASP A 405 4.18 -22.08 6.29
C ASP A 405 5.63 -22.16 5.79
N LEU A 406 6.32 -23.21 6.24
CA LEU A 406 7.68 -23.57 5.78
C LEU A 406 7.66 -24.75 4.78
N SER A 407 6.49 -25.09 4.23
CA SER A 407 6.32 -26.26 3.37
C SER A 407 6.96 -26.08 1.98
N GLY A 408 7.18 -24.84 1.56
CA GLY A 408 7.84 -24.51 0.29
C GLY A 408 9.35 -24.76 0.25
N LEU A 409 9.99 -25.07 1.38
CA LEU A 409 11.44 -25.32 1.42
C LEU A 409 11.79 -26.79 1.17
N ASP A 410 12.77 -27.01 0.31
CA ASP A 410 13.55 -28.24 0.32
C ASP A 410 14.41 -28.34 1.59
N HIS A 411 15.02 -29.50 1.83
CA HIS A 411 15.84 -29.73 3.01
C HIS A 411 17.06 -28.78 3.09
N MET A 412 17.57 -28.31 1.95
CA MET A 412 18.71 -27.40 1.89
C MET A 412 18.33 -25.97 2.30
N GLY A 413 17.18 -25.49 1.83
CA GLY A 413 16.60 -24.22 2.22
C GLY A 413 16.31 -24.16 3.72
N LYS A 414 15.74 -25.23 4.30
CA LYS A 414 15.51 -25.32 5.76
C LYS A 414 16.81 -25.16 6.55
N ARG A 415 17.88 -25.84 6.11
CA ARG A 415 19.20 -25.74 6.74
C ARG A 415 19.83 -24.34 6.58
N ARG A 416 19.69 -23.72 5.40
CA ARG A 416 20.18 -22.35 5.17
C ARG A 416 19.46 -21.34 6.06
N ILE A 417 18.15 -21.46 6.20
CA ILE A 417 17.38 -20.55 7.06
C ILE A 417 17.71 -20.76 8.53
N ALA A 418 17.89 -21.99 8.98
CA ALA A 418 18.37 -22.25 10.32
C ALA A 418 19.75 -21.59 10.56
N SER A 419 20.67 -21.70 9.60
CA SER A 419 21.98 -21.04 9.65
C SER A 419 21.86 -19.51 9.69
N LEU A 420 21.03 -18.93 8.83
CA LEU A 420 20.81 -17.47 8.77
C LEU A 420 20.12 -16.94 10.03
N ARG A 421 19.16 -17.67 10.58
CA ARG A 421 18.52 -17.33 11.87
C ARG A 421 19.53 -17.34 13.01
N ASN A 422 20.40 -18.34 13.07
CA ASN A 422 21.47 -18.38 14.09
C ASN A 422 22.38 -17.16 13.95
N LYS A 423 22.78 -16.81 12.72
CA LYS A 423 23.63 -15.64 12.47
C LYS A 423 22.94 -14.32 12.82
N ILE A 424 21.64 -14.17 12.53
CA ILE A 424 20.84 -13.01 12.95
C ILE A 424 20.78 -12.93 14.48
N SER A 425 20.53 -14.05 15.16
CA SER A 425 20.48 -14.08 16.63
C SER A 425 21.83 -13.72 17.26
N GLU A 426 22.93 -14.24 16.71
CA GLU A 426 24.29 -13.87 17.13
C GLU A 426 24.56 -12.36 16.95
N LEU A 427 24.16 -11.79 15.82
CA LEU A 427 24.31 -10.35 15.54
C LEU A 427 23.44 -9.48 16.47
N GLN A 428 22.22 -9.93 16.80
CA GLN A 428 21.35 -9.24 17.76
C GLN A 428 21.97 -9.24 19.16
N VAL A 429 22.51 -10.38 19.60
CA VAL A 429 23.23 -10.47 20.88
C VAL A 429 24.46 -9.55 20.87
N TYR A 430 25.24 -9.57 19.80
CA TYR A 430 26.41 -8.69 19.66
C TYR A 430 26.05 -7.20 19.69
N ASN A 431 24.98 -6.80 19.01
CA ASN A 431 24.48 -5.42 19.05
C ASN A 431 24.02 -5.01 20.45
N SER A 432 23.30 -5.88 21.17
CA SER A 432 22.90 -5.63 22.55
C SER A 432 24.11 -5.42 23.47
N ILE A 433 25.17 -6.23 23.31
CA ILE A 433 26.43 -6.08 24.06
C ILE A 433 27.12 -4.76 23.69
N LEU A 434 27.09 -4.36 22.42
CA LEU A 434 27.65 -3.08 21.98
C LEU A 434 26.87 -1.90 22.58
N GLU A 435 25.54 -1.94 22.56
CA GLU A 435 24.67 -0.91 23.16
C GLU A 435 24.95 -0.78 24.67
N GLU A 436 25.06 -1.89 25.39
CA GLU A 436 25.45 -1.88 26.81
C GLU A 436 26.84 -1.26 27.02
N LYS A 437 27.82 -1.60 26.17
CA LYS A 437 29.16 -1.01 26.23
C LYS A 437 29.17 0.48 25.90
N PHE A 438 28.36 0.93 24.92
CA PHE A 438 28.21 2.35 24.61
C PHE A 438 27.56 3.11 25.77
N PHE A 439 26.55 2.51 26.42
CA PHE A 439 25.90 3.08 27.59
C PHE A 439 26.86 3.17 28.80
N GLN A 440 27.67 2.14 29.05
CA GLN A 440 28.72 2.16 30.07
C GLN A 440 29.80 3.21 29.77
N LYS A 441 30.20 3.35 28.51
CA LYS A 441 31.20 4.36 28.11
C LYS A 441 30.66 5.79 28.17
N GLY A 442 29.38 6.00 27.87
CA GLY A 442 28.71 7.29 28.04
C GLY A 442 28.64 7.72 29.51
N SER A 443 28.30 6.78 30.40
CA SER A 443 28.30 7.01 31.85
C SER A 443 29.70 7.17 32.46
N GLU A 444 30.75 6.56 31.89
CA GLU A 444 32.14 6.84 32.28
C GLU A 444 32.64 8.22 31.84
N VAL A 445 32.07 8.80 30.77
CA VAL A 445 32.38 10.18 30.31
C VAL A 445 31.66 11.22 31.17
N GLU A 446 30.39 11.01 31.52
CA GLU A 446 29.67 11.87 32.48
C GLU A 446 30.33 11.85 33.88
N ASN A 447 30.77 10.68 34.35
CA ASN A 447 31.48 10.57 35.64
C ASN A 447 32.91 11.17 35.63
N LYS A 448 33.50 11.41 34.45
CA LYS A 448 34.79 12.11 34.33
C LYS A 448 34.63 13.62 34.29
N GLU A 449 33.53 14.15 33.73
CA GLU A 449 33.24 15.59 33.78
C GLU A 449 32.83 16.04 35.20
N ASP A 450 32.19 15.19 36.00
CA ASP A 450 31.89 15.47 37.41
C ASP A 450 33.09 15.28 38.36
N GLY A 451 34.15 14.58 37.92
CA GLY A 451 35.34 14.26 38.72
C GLY A 451 36.39 15.37 38.80
N ASP A 452 36.40 16.32 37.86
CA ASP A 452 37.39 17.40 37.79
C ASP A 452 36.88 18.77 38.31
N ILE A 453 35.64 18.83 38.85
CA ILE A 453 35.06 20.07 39.40
C ILE A 453 35.18 20.16 40.94
N LEU A 454 35.67 19.12 41.62
CA LEU A 454 35.59 19.02 43.09
C LEU A 454 36.92 19.02 43.85
N ASN A 455 38.02 19.49 43.24
CA ASN A 455 39.28 19.74 43.93
C ASN A 455 39.85 21.11 43.54
N ASN A 456 39.27 22.19 44.06
CA ASN A 456 39.96 23.45 44.38
C ASN A 456 38.95 24.46 44.95
N LEU A 457 38.52 24.27 46.20
CA LEU A 457 37.84 25.32 46.96
C LEU A 457 37.97 25.07 48.46
N GLU A 458 38.99 25.70 49.05
CA GLU A 458 39.06 26.32 50.37
C GLU A 458 40.55 26.67 50.59
N ILE A 459 40.94 27.94 50.69
CA ILE A 459 41.02 28.66 51.97
C ILE A 459 41.31 30.15 51.67
N GLU A 460 40.50 31.05 52.27
CA GLU A 460 40.81 32.36 52.86
C GLU A 460 41.56 33.44 52.02
N THR A 461 41.35 34.75 52.13
CA THR A 461 40.58 35.68 52.96
C THR A 461 40.81 37.10 52.39
N CYS A 462 39.98 38.06 52.82
CA CYS A 462 40.31 39.49 52.95
C CYS A 462 40.46 40.32 51.66
N LEU A 463 39.45 41.16 51.37
CA LEU A 463 39.36 42.57 51.79
C LEU A 463 39.99 43.53 50.77
N THR A 464 39.09 44.29 50.14
CA THR A 464 39.14 45.74 49.88
C THR A 464 40.21 46.36 48.97
N GLU A 465 39.71 47.32 48.18
CA GLU A 465 40.42 48.46 47.59
C GLU A 465 41.28 48.10 46.36
N ASP A 466 41.29 48.82 45.25
CA ASP A 466 40.88 50.18 44.96
C ASP A 466 40.89 50.36 43.42
N ARG A 467 40.11 51.33 42.91
CA ARG A 467 40.49 52.35 41.89
C ARG A 467 41.44 51.94 40.73
N THR A 468 41.24 52.22 39.44
CA THR A 468 40.81 53.46 38.73
C THR A 468 41.26 53.29 37.26
N ILE A 469 40.45 53.69 36.26
CA ILE A 469 40.69 54.81 35.31
C ILE A 469 41.46 54.50 34.01
N LEU A 470 40.72 54.75 32.91
CA LEU A 470 41.00 55.42 31.62
C LEU A 470 42.14 54.97 30.69
N ASP A 471 41.72 54.74 29.43
CA ASP A 471 42.19 55.29 28.15
C ASP A 471 43.67 55.62 27.95
N ARG A 472 44.26 55.06 26.87
CA ARG A 472 44.81 55.75 25.67
C ARG A 472 45.74 54.83 24.88
N GLU A 473 45.54 54.71 23.55
CA GLU A 473 46.39 55.28 22.47
C GLU A 473 47.86 54.80 22.54
N GLU A 474 48.61 54.42 21.51
CA GLU A 474 48.52 54.36 20.04
C GLU A 474 49.92 53.86 19.58
N LYS A 475 50.06 53.49 18.29
CA LYS A 475 51.33 53.43 17.48
C LYS A 475 52.29 52.25 17.77
N ARG A 476 53.08 51.71 16.84
CA ARG A 476 53.43 51.91 15.40
C ARG A 476 54.35 50.72 15.05
N GLU A 477 54.26 50.07 13.88
CA GLU A 477 55.19 50.11 12.72
C GLU A 477 54.98 48.73 12.04
N GLY A 478 54.87 48.50 10.73
CA GLY A 478 55.34 49.24 9.56
C GLY A 478 56.43 48.43 8.85
N THR A 479 56.07 47.63 7.83
CA THR A 479 56.86 47.50 6.58
C THR A 479 56.09 46.73 5.50
N ASN A 480 55.95 47.40 4.35
CA ASN A 480 55.49 46.90 3.07
C ASN A 480 56.55 46.03 2.39
N HIS A 481 56.12 45.09 1.55
CA HIS A 481 56.70 44.92 0.22
C HIS A 481 55.60 44.57 -0.82
N THR A 482 55.34 45.53 -1.71
CA THR A 482 55.08 45.45 -3.17
C THR A 482 54.33 44.21 -3.70
N LEU A 483 53.06 44.26 -4.10
CA LEU A 483 52.45 44.85 -5.32
C LEU A 483 53.12 44.42 -6.65
N GLU A 484 52.37 43.64 -7.44
CA GLU A 484 52.11 43.95 -8.84
C GLU A 484 50.68 43.53 -9.22
N GLU A 485 49.93 44.53 -9.69
CA GLU A 485 48.59 44.47 -10.26
C GLU A 485 48.66 44.15 -11.77
N SER A 486 47.63 43.48 -12.28
CA SER A 486 46.88 43.92 -13.48
C SER A 486 45.61 43.06 -13.56
N THR A 487 44.41 43.59 -13.28
CA THR A 487 43.46 44.20 -14.25
C THR A 487 43.27 43.32 -15.50
N LYS A 488 42.08 43.02 -16.04
CA LYS A 488 40.71 43.58 -15.98
C LYS A 488 39.90 42.77 -17.01
N THR A 489 38.58 42.61 -16.81
CA THR A 489 37.48 42.61 -17.84
C THR A 489 37.57 41.62 -19.03
N ASP A 490 36.54 40.97 -19.55
CA ASP A 490 35.14 41.35 -19.74
C ASP A 490 34.28 40.13 -20.13
N GLU A 491 32.98 40.34 -19.97
CA GLU A 491 31.83 39.61 -20.47
C GLU A 491 31.95 39.04 -21.90
N LYS A 492 31.32 37.87 -22.12
CA LYS A 492 30.38 37.63 -23.25
C LYS A 492 29.70 36.25 -23.17
N LYS A 493 28.38 36.27 -23.02
CA LYS A 493 27.41 35.33 -23.62
C LYS A 493 26.92 35.95 -24.95
N PRO A 494 26.12 35.27 -25.77
CA PRO A 494 26.23 33.91 -26.31
C PRO A 494 26.12 33.94 -27.87
N ASP A 495 26.18 32.79 -28.54
CA ASP A 495 25.42 32.59 -29.78
C ASP A 495 25.17 31.10 -30.07
N THR A 496 23.98 30.86 -30.62
CA THR A 496 23.33 29.62 -31.13
C THR A 496 22.80 28.58 -30.17
#